data_AF-A0A6G3XRT5-F1
#
_entry.id   AF-A0A6G3XRT5-F1
#
_cell.length_a   1.000
_cell.length_b   1.000
_cell.length_c   1.000
_cell.angle_alpha   90.00
_cell.angle_beta   90.00
_cell.angle_gamma   90.00
#
_symmetry.space_group_name_H-M   'P 1'
#
loop_
_entity.id
_entity.type
_entity.pdbx_description
1 polymer ?
#
loop_
_entity_poly.entity_id
_entity_poly.type
_entity_poly.pdbx_seq_one_letter_code
_entity_poly.pdbx_strand_id
1 'polypeptide(L)' 'LIFFFVVPEILFPGMSPFVLGSLALGFYTSSFVCEAVRSGINTVPLGQAEAARSIGMTFAQTLQIVVLPQATRTVIPP' A
#
# COMPACT_ATOMS: atom_id res chain seq x y z
N LEU A 1 -8.61 0.63 28.73
CA LEU A 1 -8.84 -0.74 29.24
C LEU A 1 -10.12 -1.36 28.66
N ILE A 2 -11.31 -0.81 28.93
CA ILE A 2 -12.59 -1.36 28.43
C ILE A 2 -12.61 -1.52 26.90
N PHE A 3 -12.22 -0.48 26.14
CA PHE A 3 -12.23 -0.55 24.66
C PHE A 3 -11.25 -1.58 24.06
N PHE A 4 -10.19 -1.93 24.78
CA PHE A 4 -9.12 -2.80 24.28
C PHE A 4 -9.30 -4.27 24.71
N PHE A 5 -10.00 -4.51 25.83
CA PHE A 5 -10.22 -5.86 26.35
C PHE A 5 -11.68 -6.32 26.22
N VAL A 6 -12.67 -5.43 26.34
CA VAL A 6 -14.10 -5.80 26.37
C VAL A 6 -14.71 -5.80 24.97
N VAL A 7 -14.41 -4.81 24.14
CA VAL A 7 -14.98 -4.70 22.79
C VAL A 7 -14.56 -5.87 21.88
N PRO A 8 -13.29 -6.31 21.85
CA PRO A 8 -12.89 -7.41 20.98
C PRO A 8 -13.46 -8.75 21.44
N GLU A 9 -13.65 -8.95 22.74
CA GLU A 9 -14.21 -10.19 23.31
C GLU A 9 -15.71 -10.34 22.99
N ILE A 10 -16.44 -9.22 22.91
CA ILE A 10 -17.85 -9.20 22.49
C ILE A 10 -17.99 -9.35 20.96
N LEU A 11 -17.13 -8.68 20.19
CA LEU A 11 -17.25 -8.62 18.73
C LEU A 11 -16.58 -9.80 18.00
N PHE A 12 -15.52 -10.37 18.58
CA PHE A 12 -14.73 -11.47 18.02
C PHE A 12 -14.44 -12.56 19.07
N PRO A 13 -15.49 -13.26 19.55
CA PRO A 13 -15.35 -14.23 20.63
C PRO A 13 -14.41 -15.37 20.24
N GLY A 14 -13.48 -15.71 21.14
CA GLY A 14 -12.52 -16.82 20.95
C GLY A 14 -11.31 -16.50 20.06
N MET A 15 -11.19 -15.27 19.53
CA MET A 15 -9.99 -14.87 18.79
C MET A 15 -8.83 -14.51 19.74
N SER A 16 -7.62 -14.95 19.39
CA SER A 16 -6.41 -14.64 20.17
C SER A 16 -6.16 -13.13 20.19
N PRO A 17 -5.87 -12.52 21.37
CA PRO A 17 -5.51 -11.11 21.48
C PRO A 17 -4.32 -10.71 20.60
N PHE A 18 -3.40 -11.65 20.34
CA PHE A 18 -2.28 -11.43 19.42
C PHE A 18 -2.78 -11.16 17.99
N VAL A 19 -3.70 -11.98 17.48
CA VAL A 19 -4.25 -11.83 16.12
C VAL A 19 -5.02 -10.52 16.00
N LEU A 20 -5.84 -10.19 16.99
CA LEU A 20 -6.60 -8.93 17.02
C LEU A 20 -5.67 -7.71 17.04
N GLY A 21 -4.59 -7.77 17.83
CA GLY A 21 -3.56 -6.74 17.85
C GLY A 21 -2.83 -6.60 16.51
N SER A 22 -2.44 -7.72 15.90
CA SER A 22 -1.79 -7.73 14.57
C SER A 22 -2.69 -7.16 13.48
N LEU A 23 -3.99 -7.50 13.48
CA LEU A 23 -4.95 -6.97 12.53
C LEU A 23 -5.18 -5.47 12.73
N ALA A 24 -5.36 -5.03 13.97
CA ALA A 24 -5.51 -3.61 14.28
C ALA A 24 -4.29 -2.79 13.81
N LEU A 25 -3.09 -3.26 14.12
CA LEU A 25 -1.85 -2.63 13.66
C LEU A 25 -1.69 -2.71 12.13
N GLY A 26 -2.05 -3.84 11.54
CA GLY A 26 -2.00 -4.07 10.09
C GLY A 26 -2.90 -3.11 9.34
N PHE A 27 -4.18 -2.97 9.75
CA PHE A 27 -5.11 -2.03 9.13
C PHE A 27 -4.65 -0.59 9.30
N TYR A 28 -4.20 -0.20 10.50
CA TYR A 28 -3.66 1.13 10.75
C TYR A 28 -2.49 1.43 9.80
N THR A 29 -1.48 0.56 9.79
CA THR A 29 -0.25 0.72 8.98
C THR A 29 -0.55 0.67 7.49
N SER A 30 -1.51 -0.14 7.05
CA SER A 30 -1.87 -0.27 5.64
C SER A 30 -2.32 1.05 5.00
N SER A 31 -3.01 1.92 5.77
CA SER A 31 -3.42 3.23 5.27
C SER A 31 -2.23 4.10 4.88
N PHE A 32 -1.19 4.13 5.72
CA PHE A 32 0.05 4.84 5.44
C PHE A 32 0.81 4.22 4.28
N VAL A 33 0.86 2.89 4.20
CA VAL A 33 1.50 2.19 3.07
C VAL A 33 0.79 2.51 1.76
N CYS A 34 -0.54 2.49 1.73
CA CYS A 34 -1.32 2.85 0.55
C CYS A 34 -1.06 4.29 0.10
N GLU A 35 -1.02 5.22 1.04
CA GLU A 35 -0.74 6.64 0.74
C GLU A 35 0.69 6.84 0.25
N ALA A 36 1.66 6.13 0.82
CA ALA A 36 3.04 6.14 0.35
C ALA A 36 3.15 5.61 -1.08
N VAL A 37 2.52 4.47 -1.39
CA VAL A 37 2.48 3.90 -2.76
C VAL A 37 1.81 4.87 -3.74
N ARG A 38 0.67 5.46 -3.37
CA ARG A 38 -0.03 6.44 -4.20
C ARG A 38 0.85 7.66 -4.49
N SER A 39 1.52 8.18 -3.46
CA SER A 39 2.46 9.29 -3.56
C SER A 39 3.63 8.94 -4.48
N GLY A 40 4.26 7.78 -4.30
CA GLY A 40 5.35 7.33 -5.15
C GLY A 40 4.97 7.20 -6.61
N ILE A 41 3.80 6.65 -6.93
CA ILE A 41 3.31 6.59 -8.32
C ILE A 41 3.14 8.00 -8.90
N ASN A 42 2.58 8.94 -8.13
CA ASN A 42 2.38 10.33 -8.57
C ASN A 42 3.68 11.11 -8.77
N THR A 43 4.80 10.66 -8.20
CA THR A 43 6.12 11.28 -8.45
C THR A 43 6.72 10.92 -9.80
N VAL A 44 6.23 9.87 -10.47
CA VAL A 44 6.72 9.47 -11.79
C VAL A 44 6.19 10.45 -12.85
N PRO A 45 7.05 11.08 -13.67
CA PRO A 45 6.62 11.99 -14.72
C PRO A 45 5.70 11.29 -15.73
N LEU A 46 4.58 11.93 -16.09
CA LEU A 46 3.61 11.38 -17.05
C LEU A 46 4.23 11.00 -18.40
N GLY A 47 5.25 11.75 -18.84
CA GLY A 47 5.99 11.48 -20.07
C GLY A 47 6.63 10.09 -20.13
N GLN A 48 6.94 9.46 -19.00
CA GLN A 48 7.44 8.08 -18.95
C GLN A 48 6.35 7.08 -19.40
N ALA A 49 5.11 7.29 -18.96
CA ALA A 49 3.99 6.47 -19.38
C ALA A 49 3.63 6.72 -20.85
N GLU A 50 3.66 7.98 -21.30
CA GLU A 50 3.41 8.34 -22.70
C GLU A 50 4.49 7.79 -23.65
N ALA A 51 5.76 7.85 -23.27
CA ALA A 51 6.86 7.27 -24.03
C ALA A 51 6.72 5.74 -24.13
N ALA A 52 6.40 5.06 -23.03
CA ALA A 52 6.14 3.63 -23.01
C ALA A 52 4.97 3.24 -23.94
N ARG A 53 3.89 4.02 -23.94
CA ARG A 53 2.75 3.81 -24.85
C ARG A 53 3.13 4.07 -26.31
N SER A 54 4.00 5.04 -26.58
CA SER A 54 4.47 5.36 -27.93
C SER A 54 5.31 4.26 -28.55
N ILE A 55 5.98 3.42 -27.75
CA ILE A 55 6.73 2.24 -28.21
C ILE A 55 5.89 0.95 -28.18
N GLY A 56 4.56 1.06 -28.05
CA GLY A 56 3.65 -0.08 -28.15
C GLY A 56 3.44 -0.89 -26.87
N MET A 57 3.85 -0.40 -25.70
CA MET A 57 3.62 -1.12 -24.44
C MET A 57 2.13 -1.13 -24.05
N THR A 58 1.69 -2.28 -23.54
CA THR A 58 0.39 -2.41 -22.86
C THR A 58 0.41 -1.67 -21.52
N PHE A 59 -0.76 -1.34 -20.99
CA PHE A 59 -0.87 -0.69 -19.68
C PHE A 59 -0.15 -1.49 -18.57
N ALA A 60 -0.31 -2.81 -18.54
CA ALA A 60 0.36 -3.66 -17.56
C ALA A 60 1.88 -3.60 -17.69
N GLN A 61 2.42 -3.63 -18.92
CA GLN A 61 3.86 -3.47 -19.15
C GLN A 61 4.37 -2.09 -18.74
N THR A 62 3.66 -1.01 -19.11
CA THR A 62 4.01 0.36 -18.70
C THR A 62 4.03 0.47 -17.17
N LEU A 63 3.01 -0.05 -16.50
CA LEU A 63 2.93 -0.01 -15.04
C LEU A 63 4.04 -0.83 -14.38
N GLN A 64 4.26 -2.08 -14.81
CA GLN A 64 5.19 -3.01 -14.16
C GLN A 64 6.66 -2.71 -14.46
N ILE A 65 6.99 -2.29 -15.68
CA ILE A 65 8.38 -2.17 -16.15
C ILE A 65 8.88 -0.72 -16.05
N VAL A 66 7.99 0.28 -16.17
CA VAL A 66 8.38 1.69 -16.21
C VAL A 66 7.97 2.41 -14.92
N VAL A 67 6.69 2.41 -14.57
CA VAL A 67 6.15 3.25 -13.48
C VAL A 67 6.50 2.68 -12.11
N LEU A 68 6.20 1.41 -11.83
CA LEU A 68 6.41 0.80 -10.51
C LEU A 68 7.88 0.82 -10.06
N PRO A 69 8.88 0.47 -10.89
CA PRO A 69 10.29 0.51 -10.48
C PRO A 69 10.82 1.92 -10.19
N GLN A 70 10.25 2.94 -10.84
CA GLN A 70 10.59 4.34 -10.57
C GLN A 70 9.91 4.82 -9.28
N ALA A 71 8.61 4.53 -9.14
CA ALA A 71 7.83 4.86 -7.94
C ALA A 71 8.43 4.24 -6.67
N THR A 72 8.85 2.98 -6.71
CA THR A 72 9.40 2.28 -5.52
C THR A 72 10.69 2.92 -5.01
N ARG A 73 11.55 3.43 -5.89
CA ARG A 73 12.76 4.18 -5.50
C ARG A 73 12.44 5.49 -4.77
N THR A 74 11.28 6.07 -5.02
CA THR A 74 10.84 7.29 -4.34
C THR A 74 10.13 7.00 -3.02
N VAL A 75 9.43 5.86 -2.93
CA VAL A 75 8.74 5.43 -1.69
C VAL A 75 9.72 4.96 -0.62
N ILE A 76 10.80 4.26 -1.02
CA ILE A 76 11.78 3.71 -0.10
C ILE A 76 12.85 4.79 0.16
N PRO A 77 12.97 5.31 1.41
CA PRO A 77 14.04 6.23 1.75
C PRO A 77 15.43 5.59 1.55
N PRO A 78 16.47 6.38 1.22
CA PRO A 78 17.85 5.87 1.04
C PRO A 78 18.44 5.29 2.33
#